data_AF-A0A2S6IG55-F1
#
_entry.id   AF-A0A2S6IG55-F1
#
_cell.length_a   1.000
_cell.length_b   1.000
_cell.length_c   1.000
_cell.angle_alpha   90.00
_cell.angle_beta   90.00
_cell.angle_gamma   90.00
#
_symmetry.space_group_name_H-M   'P 1'
#
loop_
_entity.id
_entity.type
_entity.pdbx_description
1 polymer ?
#
loop_
_entity_poly.entity_id
_entity_poly.type
_entity_poly.pdbx_seq_one_letter_code
_entity_poly.pdbx_strand_id
1 'polypeptide(L)'
;MAANRRGPAVAGLLVLFAAGWGVGTIDAVLGLASPVEDSGDWVEDSGDEVEESGDEIEGSGGWVEAGDWLWALESITWQVTAAALLVWAAVMFAGTHGVGRRQLGLSLPRTRENWRAEAGVFGADVLVSVAAFRVMDLVDGLLGVPPYGSDGYEPVAPEIADGLVASALAGPTEEVVLLAVTVSVLRRAGFSWCAVVLFAVALRLSFHLYYGVGTAALVIWAAGMVVVYARTGRILGVVVSHALWNVTRDVDHLTGLPVPVLFWSLQVAALVFLVLAWRAGVFTGRPERHLPPPPGAAGRPAAGALVPQPAGRVDAAPPAGGSAPADVAPAGDCTRPGR
;
A
#
# COMPACT_ATOMS: atom_id res chain seq x y z
N MET A 1 -12.45 -25.58 -21.86
CA MET A 1 -11.16 -24.86 -21.89
C MET A 1 -11.20 -23.71 -20.89
N ALA A 2 -10.47 -23.80 -19.79
CA ALA A 2 -10.36 -22.68 -18.85
C ALA A 2 -9.31 -21.72 -19.44
N ALA A 3 -9.76 -20.62 -20.06
CA ALA A 3 -8.87 -19.58 -20.57
C ALA A 3 -7.92 -19.11 -19.45
N ASN A 4 -6.65 -18.89 -19.79
CA ASN A 4 -5.59 -18.47 -18.88
C ASN A 4 -5.90 -17.08 -18.28
N ARG A 5 -6.67 -17.03 -17.19
CA ARG A 5 -7.07 -15.78 -16.51
C ARG A 5 -5.91 -15.06 -15.81
N ARG A 6 -4.70 -15.64 -15.76
CA ARG A 6 -3.53 -15.04 -15.10
C ARG A 6 -2.90 -13.91 -15.92
N GLY A 7 -2.86 -14.06 -17.25
CA GLY A 7 -2.24 -13.08 -18.15
C GLY A 7 -2.88 -11.69 -18.08
N PRO A 8 -4.21 -11.57 -18.22
CA PRO A 8 -4.89 -10.27 -18.16
C PRO A 8 -4.75 -9.55 -16.82
N ALA A 9 -4.73 -10.30 -15.71
CA ALA A 9 -4.60 -9.72 -14.38
C ALA A 9 -3.22 -9.06 -14.16
N VAL A 10 -2.15 -9.75 -14.55
CA VAL A 10 -0.79 -9.20 -14.43
C VAL A 10 -0.60 -8.03 -15.40
N ALA A 11 -1.03 -8.16 -16.66
CA ALA A 11 -0.93 -7.08 -17.64
C ALA A 11 -1.66 -5.81 -17.17
N GLY A 12 -2.88 -5.96 -16.64
CA GLY A 12 -3.65 -4.82 -16.14
C GLY A 12 -3.02 -4.16 -14.90
N LEU A 13 -2.44 -4.94 -13.98
CA LEU A 13 -1.69 -4.38 -12.84
C LEU A 13 -0.44 -3.64 -13.30
N LEU A 14 0.28 -4.16 -14.30
CA LEU A 14 1.44 -3.46 -14.88
C LEU A 14 1.04 -2.16 -15.59
N VAL A 15 -0.12 -2.12 -16.25
CA VAL A 15 -0.65 -0.88 -16.85
C VAL A 15 -1.02 0.14 -15.77
N LEU A 16 -1.71 -0.28 -14.70
CA LEU A 16 -2.02 0.61 -13.57
C LEU A 16 -0.73 1.11 -12.90
N PHE A 17 0.26 0.25 -12.76
CA PHE A 17 1.57 0.60 -12.22
C PHE A 17 2.31 1.59 -13.13
N ALA A 18 2.34 1.37 -14.44
CA ALA A 18 2.95 2.28 -15.40
C ALA A 18 2.23 3.64 -15.45
N ALA A 19 0.90 3.63 -15.35
CA ALA A 19 0.10 4.86 -15.26
C ALA A 19 0.38 5.62 -13.96
N GLY A 20 0.56 4.92 -12.83
CA GLY A 20 0.98 5.53 -11.56
C GLY A 20 2.40 6.10 -11.62
N TRP A 21 3.33 5.39 -12.26
CA TRP A 21 4.70 5.87 -12.52
C TRP A 21 4.71 7.14 -13.37
N GLY A 22 3.92 7.18 -14.45
CA GLY A 22 3.87 8.32 -15.36
C GLY A 22 3.41 9.62 -14.70
N VAL A 23 2.59 9.56 -13.64
CA VAL A 23 2.11 10.76 -12.95
C VAL A 23 3.21 11.41 -12.09
N GLY A 24 4.12 10.62 -11.49
CA GLY A 24 5.16 11.14 -10.60
C GLY A 24 6.55 11.30 -11.22
N THR A 25 6.88 10.51 -12.25
CA THR A 25 8.23 10.56 -12.87
C THR A 25 8.32 11.43 -14.10
N ILE A 26 7.21 11.78 -14.77
CA ILE A 26 7.29 12.64 -15.96
C ILE A 26 7.81 14.04 -15.61
N ASP A 27 7.42 14.62 -14.47
CA ASP A 27 7.98 15.91 -14.03
C ASP A 27 9.42 15.79 -13.50
N ALA A 28 9.71 14.76 -12.71
CA ALA A 28 11.05 14.55 -12.14
C ALA A 28 12.12 14.10 -13.17
N VAL A 29 11.72 13.46 -14.27
CA VAL A 29 12.64 12.92 -15.30
C VAL A 29 12.72 13.81 -16.54
N LEU A 30 11.67 14.56 -16.90
CA LEU A 30 11.71 15.43 -18.09
C LEU A 30 12.22 16.84 -17.80
N GLY A 31 12.43 17.24 -16.54
CA GLY A 31 12.93 18.59 -16.22
C GLY A 31 12.05 19.72 -16.78
N LEU A 32 10.76 19.43 -17.02
CA LEU A 32 9.84 20.38 -17.67
C LEU A 32 9.30 21.44 -16.71
N ALA A 33 9.70 21.41 -15.44
CA ALA A 33 9.36 22.39 -14.41
C ALA A 33 10.53 23.31 -14.03
N SER A 34 11.52 23.52 -14.91
CA SER A 34 12.38 24.70 -14.80
C SER A 34 12.39 25.48 -16.11
N PRO A 35 11.44 26.41 -16.34
CA PRO A 35 11.72 27.57 -17.16
C PRO A 35 12.52 28.56 -16.28
N VAL A 36 13.73 28.16 -15.87
CA VAL A 36 14.79 29.11 -15.60
C VAL A 36 15.77 28.91 -16.76
N GLU A 37 15.31 29.30 -17.95
CA GLU A 37 16.24 29.70 -18.99
C GLU A 37 17.00 30.89 -18.42
N ASP A 38 18.16 30.57 -17.87
CA ASP A 38 19.42 31.27 -17.97
C ASP A 38 19.35 32.47 -18.94
N SER A 39 18.87 33.61 -18.44
CA SER A 39 19.17 34.92 -19.00
C SER A 39 20.43 35.49 -18.36
N GLY A 40 21.39 34.60 -18.04
CA GLY A 40 22.80 34.92 -17.92
C GLY A 40 23.32 35.46 -19.24
N ASP A 41 22.99 36.73 -19.47
CA ASP A 41 23.72 37.61 -20.36
C ASP A 41 25.16 37.60 -19.85
N TRP A 42 26.01 36.86 -20.56
CA TRP A 42 27.45 36.88 -20.39
C TRP A 42 27.93 38.28 -20.78
N VAL A 43 27.80 39.22 -19.85
CA VAL A 43 28.49 40.51 -19.92
C VAL A 43 29.97 40.18 -19.77
N GLU A 44 30.65 40.16 -20.92
CA GLU A 44 32.09 40.12 -21.00
C GLU A 44 32.65 41.31 -20.21
N ASP A 45 33.26 40.95 -19.08
CA ASP A 45 34.31 41.62 -18.35
C ASP A 45 35.12 42.61 -19.21
N SER A 46 34.79 43.90 -19.08
CA SER A 46 35.73 44.99 -19.30
C SER A 46 35.96 45.64 -17.94
N GLY A 47 37.05 45.22 -17.30
CA GLY A 47 37.43 45.64 -15.96
C GLY A 47 37.46 47.15 -15.78
N ASP A 48 36.92 47.57 -14.65
CA ASP A 48 37.31 48.77 -13.93
C ASP A 48 37.16 48.47 -12.44
N GLU A 49 38.24 48.69 -11.69
CA GLU A 49 38.31 48.57 -10.24
C GLU A 49 37.36 49.61 -9.61
N VAL A 50 36.21 49.17 -9.10
CA VAL A 50 35.31 50.02 -8.31
C VAL A 50 35.52 49.71 -6.83
N GLU A 51 35.94 50.75 -6.12
CA GLU A 51 36.19 50.77 -4.68
C GLU A 51 34.98 50.32 -3.86
N GLU A 52 35.30 49.48 -2.88
CA GLU A 52 34.50 49.01 -1.76
C GLU A 52 33.77 50.18 -1.05
N SER A 53 32.49 50.38 -1.36
CA SER A 53 31.56 51.11 -0.48
C SER A 53 30.60 50.12 0.14
N GLY A 54 30.88 49.73 1.39
CA GLY A 54 29.98 48.96 2.20
C GLY A 54 28.76 49.79 2.55
N ASP A 55 27.61 49.38 2.05
CA ASP A 55 26.31 49.73 2.60
C ASP A 55 25.29 48.65 2.21
N GLU A 56 24.49 48.28 3.20
CA GLU A 56 23.20 47.61 3.07
C GLU A 56 23.21 46.22 2.43
N ILE A 57 23.47 45.21 3.28
CA ILE A 57 22.73 43.94 3.19
C ILE A 57 21.28 44.27 3.58
N GLU A 58 20.55 44.95 2.69
CA GLU A 58 19.10 44.97 2.72
C GLU A 58 18.66 43.52 2.60
N GLY A 59 18.18 42.98 3.72
CA GLY A 59 17.64 41.65 3.80
C GLY A 59 16.58 41.50 2.73
N SER A 60 16.94 40.78 1.67
CA SER A 60 16.01 40.22 0.69
C SER A 60 15.14 39.22 1.44
N GLY A 61 14.22 39.72 2.25
CA GLY A 61 13.08 38.97 2.74
C GLY A 61 12.33 38.56 1.49
N GLY A 62 12.66 37.37 0.99
CA GLY A 62 12.13 36.82 -0.25
C GLY A 62 10.62 36.84 -0.16
N TRP A 63 10.01 37.81 -0.83
CA TRP A 63 8.58 37.83 -1.00
C TRP A 63 8.28 36.64 -1.88
N VAL A 64 7.61 35.62 -1.33
CA VAL A 64 7.05 34.53 -2.12
C VAL A 64 6.23 35.16 -3.24
N GLU A 65 6.63 34.93 -4.48
CA GLU A 65 6.00 35.60 -5.60
C GLU A 65 4.59 35.03 -5.79
N ALA A 66 3.67 35.85 -6.30
CA ALA A 66 2.33 35.34 -6.66
C ALA A 66 2.41 34.18 -7.67
N GLY A 67 3.49 34.13 -8.46
CA GLY A 67 3.80 33.03 -9.37
C GLY A 67 3.97 31.69 -8.66
N ASP A 68 4.70 31.65 -7.53
CA ASP A 68 4.97 30.42 -6.79
C ASP A 68 3.70 29.76 -6.25
N TRP A 69 2.76 30.59 -5.77
CA TRP A 69 1.46 30.10 -5.31
C TRP A 69 0.57 29.61 -6.46
N LEU A 70 0.61 30.24 -7.62
CA LEU A 70 -0.13 29.77 -8.79
C LEU A 70 0.39 28.42 -9.25
N TRP A 71 1.71 28.25 -9.31
CA TRP A 71 2.36 26.97 -9.60
C TRP A 71 1.93 25.89 -8.60
N ALA A 72 2.01 26.16 -7.29
CA ALA A 72 1.62 25.18 -6.28
C ALA A 72 0.14 24.80 -6.37
N LEU A 73 -0.76 25.74 -6.64
CA LEU A 73 -2.19 25.45 -6.82
C LEU A 73 -2.46 24.58 -8.06
N GLU A 74 -1.75 24.83 -9.16
CA GLU A 74 -1.83 24.00 -10.36
C GLU A 74 -1.34 22.58 -10.08
N SER A 75 -0.16 22.44 -9.46
CA SER A 75 0.42 21.16 -9.05
C SER A 75 -0.50 20.39 -8.11
N ILE A 76 -0.99 21.01 -7.04
CA ILE A 76 -1.94 20.41 -6.09
C ILE A 76 -3.20 19.92 -6.82
N THR A 77 -3.75 20.74 -7.72
CA THR A 77 -4.95 20.38 -8.49
C THR A 77 -4.70 19.16 -9.36
N TRP A 78 -3.55 19.10 -10.02
CA TRP A 78 -3.12 17.97 -10.81
C TRP A 78 -2.97 16.71 -9.96
N GLN A 79 -2.24 16.79 -8.85
CA GLN A 79 -2.00 15.66 -7.94
C GLN A 79 -3.29 15.06 -7.39
N VAL A 80 -4.20 15.90 -6.89
CA VAL A 80 -5.51 15.46 -6.37
C VAL A 80 -6.32 14.77 -7.48
N THR A 81 -6.34 15.35 -8.67
CA THR A 81 -7.08 14.80 -9.81
C THR A 81 -6.50 13.46 -10.25
N ALA A 82 -5.18 13.37 -10.40
CA ALA A 82 -4.49 12.15 -10.81
C ALA A 82 -4.64 11.04 -9.76
N ALA A 83 -4.49 11.36 -8.47
CA ALA A 83 -4.71 10.44 -7.37
C ALA A 83 -6.15 9.87 -7.38
N ALA A 84 -7.15 10.74 -7.53
CA ALA A 84 -8.55 10.34 -7.58
C ALA A 84 -8.85 9.43 -8.79
N LEU A 85 -8.34 9.78 -9.97
CA LEU A 85 -8.50 9.00 -11.19
C LEU A 85 -7.80 7.64 -11.10
N LEU A 86 -6.59 7.59 -10.54
CA LEU A 86 -5.83 6.35 -10.34
C LEU A 86 -6.57 5.40 -9.38
N VAL A 87 -7.01 5.91 -8.23
CA VAL A 87 -7.78 5.10 -7.26
C VAL A 87 -9.10 4.63 -7.88
N TRP A 88 -9.81 5.50 -8.60
CA TRP A 88 -11.03 5.12 -9.32
C TRP A 88 -10.76 4.02 -10.35
N ALA A 89 -9.75 4.18 -11.20
CA ALA A 89 -9.38 3.22 -12.23
C ALA A 89 -8.99 1.86 -11.62
N ALA A 90 -8.21 1.86 -10.53
CA ALA A 90 -7.81 0.64 -9.84
C ALA A 90 -9.01 -0.10 -9.21
N VAL A 91 -9.97 0.64 -8.63
CA VAL A 91 -11.20 0.06 -8.09
C VAL A 91 -12.07 -0.53 -9.20
N MET A 92 -12.20 0.16 -10.33
CA MET A 92 -12.92 -0.34 -11.50
C MET A 92 -12.25 -1.59 -12.08
N PHE A 93 -10.92 -1.58 -12.21
CA PHE A 93 -10.12 -2.72 -12.64
C PHE A 93 -10.33 -3.94 -11.73
N ALA A 94 -10.30 -3.76 -10.40
CA ALA A 94 -10.62 -4.81 -9.45
C ALA A 94 -12.05 -5.36 -9.66
N GLY A 95 -13.01 -4.46 -9.94
CA GLY A 95 -14.38 -4.82 -10.29
C GLY A 95 -14.49 -5.72 -11.52
N THR A 96 -13.71 -5.45 -12.58
CA THR A 96 -13.66 -6.32 -13.78
C THR A 96 -13.13 -7.73 -13.49
N HIS A 97 -12.37 -7.89 -12.38
CA HIS A 97 -11.88 -9.18 -11.89
C HIS A 97 -12.79 -9.81 -10.82
N GLY A 98 -13.98 -9.24 -10.62
CA GLY A 98 -14.95 -9.73 -9.64
C GLY A 98 -14.53 -9.50 -8.19
N VAL A 99 -13.75 -8.45 -7.93
CA VAL A 99 -13.39 -7.97 -6.60
C VAL A 99 -14.16 -6.67 -6.33
N GLY A 100 -15.17 -6.73 -5.46
CA GLY A 100 -15.98 -5.56 -5.10
C GLY A 100 -15.33 -4.65 -4.05
N ARG A 101 -15.82 -3.42 -3.92
CA ARG A 101 -15.34 -2.41 -2.93
C ARG A 101 -15.28 -2.95 -1.49
N ARG A 102 -16.26 -3.77 -1.09
CA ARG A 102 -16.27 -4.40 0.24
C ARG A 102 -15.13 -5.39 0.43
N GLN A 103 -14.76 -6.13 -0.60
CA GLN A 103 -13.64 -7.08 -0.55
C GLN A 103 -12.29 -6.35 -0.54
N LEU A 104 -12.23 -5.16 -1.14
CA LEU A 104 -11.06 -4.28 -1.04
C LEU A 104 -10.88 -3.65 0.35
N GLY A 105 -11.86 -3.77 1.25
CA GLY A 105 -11.83 -3.09 2.55
C GLY A 105 -12.29 -1.63 2.52
N LEU A 106 -12.80 -1.13 1.39
CA LEU A 106 -13.22 0.26 1.19
C LEU A 106 -14.62 0.57 1.76
N SER A 107 -15.16 -0.30 2.61
CA SER A 107 -16.45 -0.08 3.26
C SER A 107 -16.25 0.70 4.55
N LEU A 108 -16.96 1.83 4.69
CA LEU A 108 -16.93 2.59 5.93
C LEU A 108 -17.37 1.72 7.13
N PRO A 109 -16.62 1.73 8.24
CA PRO A 109 -16.97 1.00 9.44
C PRO A 109 -18.31 1.50 9.99
N ARG A 110 -19.30 0.60 10.14
CA ARG A 110 -20.64 0.95 10.65
C ARG A 110 -20.86 0.65 12.12
N THR A 111 -19.93 -0.08 12.75
CA THR A 111 -20.05 -0.52 14.15
C THR A 111 -18.80 -0.14 14.91
N ARG A 112 -18.93 0.03 16.23
CA ARG A 112 -17.80 0.30 17.13
C ARG A 112 -16.72 -0.78 17.05
N GLU A 113 -17.12 -2.04 16.88
CA GLU A 113 -16.20 -3.16 16.70
C GLU A 113 -15.40 -3.04 15.39
N ASN A 114 -16.06 -2.66 14.29
CA ASN A 114 -15.38 -2.41 13.03
C ASN A 114 -14.40 -1.24 13.12
N TRP A 115 -14.75 -0.16 13.82
CA TRP A 115 -13.84 0.96 14.08
C TRP A 115 -12.63 0.55 14.94
N ARG A 116 -12.85 -0.25 15.98
CA ARG A 116 -11.74 -0.80 16.79
C ARG A 116 -10.80 -1.66 15.97
N ALA A 117 -11.35 -2.42 15.01
CA ALA A 117 -10.54 -3.23 14.12
C ALA A 117 -9.71 -2.39 13.13
N GLU A 118 -10.27 -1.32 12.55
CA GLU A 118 -9.48 -0.35 11.75
C GLU A 118 -8.39 0.32 12.59
N ALA A 119 -8.70 0.73 13.83
CA ALA A 119 -7.70 1.30 14.74
C ALA A 119 -6.58 0.30 15.07
N GLY A 120 -6.92 -0.98 15.20
CA GLY A 120 -5.93 -2.06 15.34
C GLY A 120 -5.02 -2.21 14.14
N VAL A 121 -5.59 -2.10 12.94
CA VAL A 121 -4.85 -2.15 11.67
C VAL A 121 -3.94 -0.93 11.51
N PHE A 122 -4.44 0.26 11.84
CA PHE A 122 -3.64 1.48 11.95
C PHE A 122 -2.43 1.27 12.88
N GLY A 123 -2.67 0.75 14.09
CA GLY A 123 -1.60 0.49 15.05
C GLY A 123 -0.58 -0.54 14.57
N ALA A 124 -1.05 -1.59 13.89
CA ALA A 124 -0.18 -2.60 13.28
C ALA A 124 0.69 -1.99 12.17
N ASP A 125 0.13 -1.16 11.29
CA ASP A 125 0.88 -0.49 10.23
C ASP A 125 1.97 0.40 10.80
N VAL A 126 1.63 1.31 11.73
CA VAL A 126 2.61 2.18 12.38
C VAL A 126 3.79 1.39 12.96
N LEU A 127 3.55 0.27 13.64
CA LEU A 127 4.65 -0.53 14.20
C LEU A 127 5.53 -1.19 13.16
N VAL A 128 4.92 -1.71 12.09
CA VAL A 128 5.66 -2.36 11.01
C VAL A 128 6.46 -1.30 10.24
N SER A 129 5.91 -0.11 10.01
CA SER A 129 6.60 1.04 9.44
C SER A 129 7.78 1.47 10.32
N VAL A 130 7.58 1.68 11.62
CA VAL A 130 8.68 2.00 12.56
C VAL A 130 9.77 0.94 12.49
N ALA A 131 9.42 -0.35 12.55
CA ALA A 131 10.41 -1.41 12.47
C ALA A 131 11.22 -1.35 11.16
N ALA A 132 10.56 -1.15 10.02
CA ALA A 132 11.23 -1.05 8.72
C ALA A 132 12.16 0.16 8.65
N PHE A 133 11.69 1.35 9.05
CA PHE A 133 12.50 2.57 9.04
C PHE A 133 13.65 2.53 10.05
N ARG A 134 13.49 1.90 11.22
CA ARG A 134 14.61 1.70 12.16
C ARG A 134 15.69 0.77 11.61
N VAL A 135 15.29 -0.25 10.86
CA VAL A 135 16.26 -1.13 10.18
C VAL A 135 16.93 -0.38 9.03
N MET A 136 16.20 0.47 8.31
CA MET A 136 16.76 1.36 7.29
C MET A 136 17.82 2.30 7.88
N ASP A 137 17.48 3.06 8.94
CA ASP A 137 18.40 3.95 9.65
C ASP A 137 19.68 3.22 10.11
N LEU A 138 19.52 2.00 10.62
CA LEU A 138 20.65 1.17 11.04
C LEU A 138 21.55 0.77 9.86
N VAL A 139 20.96 0.34 8.74
CA VAL A 139 21.70 -0.04 7.53
C VAL A 139 22.45 1.15 6.97
N ASP A 140 21.78 2.30 6.84
CA ASP A 140 22.40 3.52 6.31
C ASP A 140 23.53 4.00 7.22
N GLY A 141 23.31 3.98 8.54
CA GLY A 141 24.35 4.31 9.53
C GLY A 141 25.56 3.36 9.49
N LEU A 142 25.35 2.07 9.27
CA LEU A 142 26.44 1.09 9.10
C LEU A 142 27.23 1.27 7.81
N LEU A 143 26.57 1.77 6.76
CA LEU A 143 27.16 1.97 5.43
C LEU A 143 27.69 3.41 5.23
N GLY A 144 27.48 4.31 6.19
CA GLY A 144 27.86 5.71 6.08
C GLY A 144 27.07 6.46 5.02
N VAL A 145 25.85 6.02 4.71
CA VAL A 145 24.94 6.69 3.78
C VAL A 145 24.29 7.86 4.52
N PRO A 146 24.38 9.10 4.02
CA PRO A 146 23.73 10.23 4.67
C PRO A 146 22.20 10.03 4.65
N PRO A 147 21.47 10.50 5.67
CA PRO A 147 20.01 10.41 5.68
C PRO A 147 19.39 11.05 4.44
N TYR A 148 18.41 10.39 3.85
CA TYR A 148 17.65 10.95 2.73
C TYR A 148 17.01 12.30 3.11
N GLY A 149 17.21 13.32 2.27
CA GLY A 149 16.70 14.68 2.49
C GLY A 149 17.58 15.56 3.39
N SER A 150 18.88 15.26 3.49
CA SER A 150 19.87 16.05 4.25
C SER A 150 20.67 17.04 3.41
N ASP A 151 20.21 17.36 2.20
CA ASP A 151 20.86 18.27 1.25
C ASP A 151 20.82 19.76 1.67
N GLY A 152 20.18 20.07 2.80
CA GLY A 152 20.13 21.42 3.35
C GLY A 152 19.24 22.38 2.57
N TYR A 153 18.38 21.82 1.70
CA TYR A 153 17.37 22.58 0.97
C TYR A 153 16.28 23.08 1.94
N GLU A 154 16.07 24.40 1.99
CA GLU A 154 14.99 25.03 2.76
C GLU A 154 13.82 25.36 1.81
N PRO A 155 12.73 24.58 1.82
CA PRO A 155 11.62 24.79 0.89
C PRO A 155 10.81 26.04 1.24
N VAL A 156 10.26 26.69 0.21
CA VAL A 156 9.37 27.85 0.38
C VAL A 156 7.92 27.43 0.68
N ALA A 157 7.11 28.34 1.24
CA ALA A 157 5.75 28.03 1.69
C ALA A 157 4.81 27.36 0.64
N PRO A 158 4.86 27.69 -0.66
CA PRO A 158 4.08 26.99 -1.69
C PRO A 158 4.51 25.53 -1.88
N GLU A 159 5.81 25.25 -1.88
CA GLU A 159 6.36 23.88 -1.98
C GLU A 159 6.00 23.03 -0.77
N ILE A 160 5.98 23.65 0.41
CA ILE A 160 5.48 23.04 1.63
C ILE A 160 4.03 22.58 1.46
N ALA A 161 3.17 23.47 0.96
CA ALA A 161 1.76 23.16 0.76
C ALA A 161 1.59 22.01 -0.25
N ASP A 162 2.36 22.04 -1.34
CA ASP A 162 2.37 20.99 -2.34
C ASP A 162 2.82 19.64 -1.78
N GLY A 163 3.97 19.60 -1.09
CA GLY A 163 4.51 18.38 -0.46
C GLY A 163 3.57 17.77 0.57
N LEU A 164 2.93 18.60 1.41
CA LEU A 164 1.95 18.11 2.40
C LEU A 164 0.72 17.46 1.73
N VAL A 165 0.26 17.98 0.59
CA VAL A 165 -0.82 17.37 -0.19
C VAL A 165 -0.34 16.05 -0.79
N ALA A 166 0.84 16.01 -1.41
CA ALA A 166 1.42 14.78 -1.95
C ALA A 166 1.51 13.68 -0.88
N SER A 167 2.03 14.02 0.30
CA SER A 167 2.14 13.13 1.46
C SER A 167 0.81 12.65 1.99
N ALA A 168 -0.21 13.51 2.03
CA ALA A 168 -1.56 13.11 2.43
C ALA A 168 -2.22 12.17 1.40
N LEU A 169 -1.92 12.33 0.11
CA LEU A 169 -2.46 11.52 -0.98
C LEU A 169 -1.72 10.18 -1.18
N ALA A 170 -0.48 10.05 -0.69
CA ALA A 170 0.31 8.82 -0.77
C ALA A 170 -0.42 7.63 -0.12
N GLY A 171 -0.99 7.82 1.08
CA GLY A 171 -1.76 6.78 1.77
C GLY A 171 -2.90 6.18 0.92
N PRO A 172 -3.89 6.97 0.46
CA PRO A 172 -5.00 6.44 -0.32
C PRO A 172 -4.56 5.92 -1.70
N THR A 173 -3.59 6.54 -2.37
CA THR A 173 -3.14 6.08 -3.70
C THR A 173 -2.39 4.78 -3.59
N GLU A 174 -1.36 4.71 -2.75
CA GLU A 174 -0.52 3.53 -2.64
C GLU A 174 -1.23 2.34 -1.99
N GLU A 175 -1.93 2.55 -0.86
CA GLU A 175 -2.50 1.41 -0.13
C GLU A 175 -3.73 0.83 -0.85
N VAL A 176 -4.51 1.64 -1.56
CA VAL A 176 -5.62 1.09 -2.34
C VAL A 176 -5.10 0.34 -3.57
N VAL A 177 -4.12 0.89 -4.28
CA VAL A 177 -3.63 0.32 -5.55
C VAL A 177 -2.62 -0.80 -5.32
N LEU A 178 -1.53 -0.50 -4.62
CA LEU A 178 -0.37 -1.39 -4.45
C LEU A 178 -0.60 -2.49 -3.42
N LEU A 179 -1.50 -2.26 -2.44
CA LEU A 179 -1.86 -3.26 -1.45
C LEU A 179 -3.23 -3.89 -1.73
N ALA A 180 -4.34 -3.16 -1.55
CA ALA A 180 -5.68 -3.76 -1.56
C ALA A 180 -6.07 -4.38 -2.91
N VAL A 181 -5.93 -3.62 -4.01
CA VAL A 181 -6.24 -4.08 -5.36
C VAL A 181 -5.26 -5.17 -5.78
N THR A 182 -3.96 -4.94 -5.65
CA THR A 182 -2.92 -5.90 -6.03
C THR A 182 -3.10 -7.25 -5.33
N VAL A 183 -3.20 -7.26 -3.99
CA VAL A 183 -3.38 -8.50 -3.24
C VAL A 183 -4.69 -9.18 -3.63
N SER A 184 -5.80 -8.45 -3.67
CA SER A 184 -7.11 -9.04 -3.95
C SER A 184 -7.21 -9.63 -5.35
N VAL A 185 -6.73 -8.91 -6.37
CA VAL A 185 -6.78 -9.35 -7.77
C VAL A 185 -5.85 -10.53 -8.01
N LEU A 186 -4.62 -10.52 -7.50
CA LEU A 186 -3.70 -11.65 -7.66
C LEU A 186 -4.20 -12.90 -6.92
N ARG A 187 -4.73 -12.74 -5.71
CA ARG A 187 -5.37 -13.84 -4.98
C ARG A 187 -6.57 -14.38 -5.75
N ARG A 188 -7.39 -13.50 -6.34
CA ARG A 188 -8.54 -13.86 -7.17
C ARG A 188 -8.15 -14.61 -8.44
N ALA A 189 -7.01 -14.26 -9.04
CA ALA A 189 -6.41 -14.95 -10.18
C ALA A 189 -5.71 -16.28 -9.82
N GLY A 190 -5.69 -16.66 -8.53
CA GLY A 190 -5.16 -17.93 -8.08
C GLY A 190 -3.63 -17.99 -8.04
N PHE A 191 -2.96 -16.85 -7.84
CA PHE A 191 -1.54 -16.83 -7.48
C PHE A 191 -1.32 -17.39 -6.07
N SER A 192 -0.12 -17.86 -5.74
CA SER A 192 0.24 -18.28 -4.38
C SER A 192 0.48 -17.06 -3.48
N TRP A 193 0.38 -17.21 -2.16
CA TRP A 193 0.68 -16.11 -1.23
C TRP A 193 2.11 -15.61 -1.35
N CYS A 194 3.07 -16.52 -1.56
CA CYS A 194 4.46 -16.16 -1.81
C CYS A 194 4.59 -15.25 -3.04
N ALA A 195 3.96 -15.60 -4.16
CA ALA A 195 3.99 -14.77 -5.37
C ALA A 195 3.35 -13.38 -5.14
N VAL A 196 2.26 -13.31 -4.37
CA VAL A 196 1.61 -12.04 -4.02
C VAL A 196 2.53 -11.15 -3.17
N VAL A 197 3.17 -11.72 -2.15
CA VAL A 197 4.12 -10.98 -1.29
C VAL A 197 5.29 -10.47 -2.11
N LEU A 198 5.91 -11.33 -2.93
CA LEU A 198 7.05 -10.92 -3.78
C LEU A 198 6.66 -9.80 -4.74
N PHE A 199 5.49 -9.90 -5.37
CA PHE A 199 5.01 -8.86 -6.28
C PHE A 199 4.74 -7.54 -5.54
N ALA A 200 4.04 -7.57 -4.40
CA ALA A 200 3.76 -6.37 -3.62
C ALA A 200 5.04 -5.71 -3.08
N VAL A 201 6.01 -6.50 -2.62
CA VAL A 201 7.33 -6.01 -2.22
C VAL A 201 8.05 -5.36 -3.40
N ALA A 202 8.10 -6.02 -4.55
CA ALA A 202 8.76 -5.47 -5.74
C ALA A 202 8.13 -4.15 -6.18
N LEU A 203 6.79 -4.08 -6.22
CA LEU A 203 6.09 -2.83 -6.52
C LEU A 203 6.44 -1.74 -5.51
N ARG A 204 6.37 -2.02 -4.21
CA ARG A 204 6.67 -1.02 -3.18
C ARG A 204 8.10 -0.52 -3.26
N LEU A 205 9.08 -1.42 -3.33
CA LEU A 205 10.49 -1.06 -3.39
C LEU A 205 10.79 -0.21 -4.63
N SER A 206 10.13 -0.47 -5.77
CA SER A 206 10.39 0.28 -7.01
C SER A 206 10.21 1.80 -6.87
N PHE A 207 9.25 2.24 -6.06
CA PHE A 207 9.01 3.66 -5.82
C PHE A 207 9.88 4.24 -4.71
N HIS A 208 10.60 3.43 -3.91
CA HIS A 208 11.44 3.92 -2.83
C HIS A 208 12.94 3.73 -3.09
N LEU A 209 13.33 3.27 -4.28
CA LEU A 209 14.75 3.11 -4.64
C LEU A 209 15.55 4.41 -4.46
N TYR A 210 14.88 5.56 -4.53
CA TYR A 210 15.47 6.87 -4.32
C TYR A 210 15.95 7.15 -2.88
N TYR A 211 15.53 6.37 -1.87
CA TYR A 211 16.13 6.47 -0.52
C TYR A 211 17.50 5.79 -0.40
N GLY A 212 17.96 5.09 -1.45
CA GLY A 212 19.27 4.42 -1.45
C GLY A 212 19.21 2.95 -1.03
N VAL A 213 20.33 2.43 -0.52
CA VAL A 213 20.49 0.99 -0.23
C VAL A 213 19.70 0.56 1.01
N GLY A 214 19.52 1.44 2.00
CA GLY A 214 18.68 1.22 3.17
C GLY A 214 17.23 0.84 2.82
N THR A 215 16.72 1.26 1.65
CA THR A 215 15.37 0.94 1.14
C THR A 215 15.07 -0.55 1.18
N ALA A 216 16.07 -1.42 1.07
CA ALA A 216 15.87 -2.86 1.18
C ALA A 216 15.13 -3.26 2.48
N ALA A 217 15.28 -2.50 3.57
CA ALA A 217 14.57 -2.69 4.83
C ALA A 217 13.04 -2.52 4.72
N LEU A 218 12.54 -1.78 3.72
CA LEU A 218 11.10 -1.62 3.46
C LEU A 218 10.43 -2.92 3.02
N VAL A 219 11.18 -3.99 2.74
CA VAL A 219 10.63 -5.35 2.61
C VAL A 219 9.83 -5.77 3.84
N ILE A 220 10.27 -5.35 5.04
CA ILE A 220 9.60 -5.63 6.31
C ILE A 220 8.21 -5.00 6.31
N TRP A 221 8.13 -3.73 5.89
CA TRP A 221 6.87 -2.99 5.81
C TRP A 221 5.92 -3.56 4.75
N ALA A 222 6.40 -3.72 3.51
CA ALA A 222 5.59 -4.22 2.41
C ALA A 222 5.04 -5.63 2.69
N ALA A 223 5.89 -6.56 3.16
CA ALA A 223 5.45 -7.91 3.49
C ALA A 223 4.51 -7.93 4.70
N GLY A 224 4.81 -7.13 5.73
CA GLY A 224 3.97 -6.97 6.91
C GLY A 224 2.57 -6.49 6.55
N MET A 225 2.46 -5.51 5.64
CA MET A 225 1.17 -4.99 5.20
C MET A 225 0.35 -5.98 4.39
N VAL A 226 1.01 -6.79 3.54
CA VAL A 226 0.31 -7.91 2.88
C VAL A 226 -0.26 -8.87 3.92
N VAL A 227 0.48 -9.18 5.00
CA VAL A 227 -0.01 -10.07 6.07
C VAL A 227 -1.17 -9.43 6.84
N VAL A 228 -1.06 -8.17 7.25
CA VAL A 228 -2.12 -7.44 7.97
C VAL A 228 -3.39 -7.38 7.11
N TYR A 229 -3.26 -7.01 5.83
CA TYR A 229 -4.38 -6.95 4.91
C TYR A 229 -4.98 -8.34 4.63
N ALA A 230 -4.15 -9.36 4.41
CA ALA A 230 -4.61 -10.73 4.19
C ALA A 230 -5.42 -11.30 5.37
N ARG A 231 -5.09 -10.87 6.60
CA ARG A 231 -5.77 -11.33 7.82
C ARG A 231 -7.04 -10.57 8.11
N THR A 232 -7.08 -9.28 7.79
CA THR A 232 -8.15 -8.40 8.24
C THR A 232 -9.12 -8.01 7.12
N GLY A 233 -8.67 -7.97 5.86
CA GLY A 233 -9.41 -7.42 4.73
C GLY A 233 -9.74 -5.94 4.88
N ARG A 234 -8.98 -5.23 5.71
CA ARG A 234 -9.20 -3.83 6.10
C ARG A 234 -8.07 -2.98 5.59
N ILE A 235 -8.41 -1.81 5.06
CA ILE A 235 -7.43 -0.92 4.42
C ILE A 235 -7.48 0.51 4.95
N LEU A 236 -8.61 0.94 5.53
CA LEU A 236 -8.77 2.33 5.95
C LEU A 236 -7.79 2.71 7.06
N GLY A 237 -7.58 1.79 8.02
CA GLY A 237 -6.54 1.95 9.03
C GLY A 237 -5.16 2.19 8.42
N VAL A 238 -4.77 1.40 7.41
CA VAL A 238 -3.46 1.50 6.72
C VAL A 238 -3.34 2.80 5.91
N VAL A 239 -4.39 3.16 5.16
CA VAL A 239 -4.44 4.41 4.38
C VAL A 239 -4.18 5.63 5.27
N VAL A 240 -4.84 5.67 6.43
CA VAL A 240 -4.71 6.80 7.36
C VAL A 240 -3.35 6.80 8.05
N SER A 241 -2.83 5.65 8.49
CA SER A 241 -1.50 5.59 9.12
C SER A 241 -0.39 5.96 8.16
N HIS A 242 -0.45 5.50 6.91
CA HIS A 242 0.54 5.85 5.90
C HIS A 242 0.47 7.35 5.56
N ALA A 243 -0.71 7.91 5.30
CA ALA A 243 -0.84 9.35 5.03
C ALA A 243 -0.31 10.19 6.21
N LEU A 244 -0.65 9.82 7.44
CA LEU A 244 -0.15 10.52 8.62
C LEU A 244 1.37 10.37 8.79
N TRP A 245 1.93 9.19 8.50
CA TRP A 245 3.36 8.96 8.56
C TRP A 245 4.10 9.96 7.66
N ASN A 246 3.71 10.06 6.40
CA ASN A 246 4.36 10.96 5.44
C ASN A 246 4.16 12.43 5.81
N VAL A 247 2.93 12.83 6.17
CA VAL A 247 2.66 14.21 6.60
C VAL A 247 3.48 14.58 7.83
N THR A 248 3.59 13.69 8.83
CA THR A 248 4.41 14.00 10.02
C THR A 248 5.90 14.09 9.71
N ARG A 249 6.40 13.29 8.77
CA ARG A 249 7.78 13.37 8.31
C ARG A 249 8.05 14.69 7.60
N ASP A 250 7.17 15.12 6.71
CA ASP A 250 7.32 16.40 6.02
C ASP A 250 7.26 17.55 7.04
N VAL A 251 6.30 17.56 7.97
CA VAL A 251 6.25 18.60 9.00
C VAL A 251 7.54 18.67 9.84
N ASP A 252 8.19 17.54 10.11
CA ASP A 252 9.48 17.49 10.82
C ASP A 252 10.59 18.16 10.01
N HIS A 253 10.70 17.82 8.72
CA HIS A 253 11.66 18.44 7.81
C HIS A 253 11.44 19.95 7.68
N LEU A 254 10.18 20.40 7.70
CA LEU A 254 9.81 21.78 7.40
C LEU A 254 9.89 22.73 8.59
N THR A 255 9.51 22.27 9.77
CA THR A 255 9.37 23.17 10.93
C THR A 255 10.61 23.20 11.79
N GLY A 256 11.53 22.22 11.64
CA GLY A 256 12.63 21.99 12.58
C GLY A 256 12.16 21.77 14.03
N LEU A 257 10.85 21.71 14.26
CA LEU A 257 10.28 21.41 15.55
C LEU A 257 10.62 19.96 15.86
N PRO A 258 10.91 19.64 17.12
CA PRO A 258 11.01 18.26 17.52
C PRO A 258 9.61 17.62 17.44
N VAL A 259 9.24 17.16 16.23
CA VAL A 259 8.16 16.21 15.96
C VAL A 259 8.35 14.87 16.68
N PRO A 260 9.50 14.50 17.32
CA PRO A 260 9.54 13.34 18.18
C PRO A 260 8.37 13.27 19.16
N VAL A 261 7.87 14.37 19.74
CA VAL A 261 6.73 14.25 20.68
C VAL A 261 5.46 13.78 19.98
N LEU A 262 5.10 14.36 18.82
CA LEU A 262 3.92 13.95 18.05
C LEU A 262 4.10 12.52 17.51
N PHE A 263 5.28 12.22 16.97
CA PHE A 263 5.63 10.93 16.40
C PHE A 263 5.69 9.82 17.46
N TRP A 264 6.29 10.08 18.63
CA TRP A 264 6.27 9.17 19.79
C TRP A 264 4.85 8.99 20.32
N SER A 265 4.05 10.05 20.36
CA SER A 265 2.64 9.96 20.77
C SER A 265 1.84 9.09 19.81
N LEU A 266 2.08 9.18 18.50
CA LEU A 266 1.49 8.31 17.49
C LEU A 266 1.92 6.85 17.67
N GLN A 267 3.19 6.58 17.95
CA GLN A 267 3.70 5.23 18.23
C GLN A 267 3.07 4.63 19.50
N VAL A 268 2.98 5.41 20.58
CA VAL A 268 2.33 4.97 21.82
C VAL A 268 0.85 4.71 21.59
N ALA A 269 0.14 5.60 20.90
CA ALA A 269 -1.25 5.40 20.53
C ALA A 269 -1.42 4.13 19.66
N ALA A 270 -0.54 3.93 18.67
CA ALA A 270 -0.52 2.75 17.82
C ALA A 270 -0.35 1.45 18.62
N LEU A 271 0.59 1.42 19.57
CA LEU A 271 0.78 0.29 20.49
C LEU A 271 -0.49 0.01 21.29
N VAL A 272 -1.11 1.05 21.86
CA VAL A 272 -2.35 0.92 22.62
C VAL A 272 -3.45 0.34 21.74
N PHE A 273 -3.67 0.88 20.54
CA PHE A 273 -4.70 0.38 19.62
C PHE A 273 -4.43 -1.05 19.16
N LEU A 274 -3.17 -1.40 18.88
CA LEU A 274 -2.80 -2.77 18.54
C LEU A 274 -3.12 -3.74 19.66
N VAL A 275 -2.74 -3.42 20.91
CA VAL A 275 -3.03 -4.26 22.07
C VAL A 275 -4.53 -4.41 22.27
N LEU A 276 -5.30 -3.32 22.16
CA LEU A 276 -6.76 -3.36 22.27
C LEU A 276 -7.40 -4.23 21.17
N ALA A 277 -6.92 -4.12 19.93
CA ALA A 277 -7.41 -4.93 18.82
C ALA A 277 -7.02 -6.40 18.94
N TRP A 278 -5.80 -6.70 19.40
CA TRP A 278 -5.37 -8.07 19.68
C TRP A 278 -6.23 -8.71 20.76
N ARG A 279 -6.48 -8.00 21.87
CA ARG A 279 -7.38 -8.49 22.94
C ARG A 279 -8.83 -8.67 22.48
N ALA A 280 -9.27 -7.88 21.51
CA ALA A 280 -10.59 -8.02 20.89
C ALA A 280 -10.66 -9.17 19.85
N GLY A 281 -9.57 -9.90 19.61
CA GLY A 281 -9.54 -11.01 18.65
C GLY A 281 -9.54 -10.56 17.18
N VAL A 282 -9.20 -9.30 16.88
CA VAL A 282 -9.21 -8.78 15.51
C VAL A 282 -8.29 -9.58 14.58
N PHE A 283 -7.18 -10.10 15.11
CA PHE A 283 -6.17 -10.84 14.34
C PHE A 283 -6.27 -12.36 14.44
N THR A 284 -7.23 -12.90 15.21
CA THR A 284 -7.37 -14.36 15.39
C THR A 284 -8.22 -15.02 14.30
N GLY A 285 -8.82 -14.22 13.41
CA GLY A 285 -9.56 -14.71 12.25
C GLY A 285 -8.69 -15.54 11.30
N ARG A 286 -9.26 -16.63 10.74
CA ARG A 286 -8.59 -17.39 9.69
C ARG A 286 -8.48 -16.52 8.41
N PRO A 287 -7.30 -16.44 7.77
CA PRO A 287 -7.05 -15.62 6.57
C PRO A 287 -7.94 -15.91 5.34
N GLU A 288 -8.77 -16.96 5.38
CA GLU A 288 -9.32 -17.56 4.16
C GLU A 288 -10.79 -17.23 3.85
N ARG A 289 -11.50 -16.48 4.70
CA ARG A 289 -12.97 -16.36 4.52
C ARG A 289 -13.45 -15.23 3.61
N HIS A 290 -12.59 -14.33 3.13
CA HIS A 290 -13.08 -13.10 2.49
C HIS A 290 -13.10 -13.12 0.96
N LEU A 291 -12.34 -14.03 0.32
CA LEU A 291 -12.42 -14.21 -1.12
C LEU A 291 -13.13 -15.53 -1.41
N PRO A 292 -14.43 -15.51 -1.81
CA PRO A 292 -15.08 -16.72 -2.28
C PRO A 292 -14.24 -17.31 -3.42
N PRO A 293 -14.16 -18.64 -3.54
CA PRO A 293 -13.43 -19.28 -4.62
C PRO A 293 -13.91 -18.72 -5.98
N PRO A 294 -13.06 -18.72 -7.03
CA PRO A 294 -13.45 -18.27 -8.36
C PRO A 294 -14.77 -18.96 -8.78
N PRO A 295 -15.76 -18.22 -9.31
CA PRO A 295 -16.99 -18.81 -9.80
C PRO A 295 -16.61 -19.87 -10.84
N GLY A 296 -17.02 -21.11 -10.57
CA GLY A 296 -16.63 -22.31 -11.33
C GLY A 296 -15.64 -23.26 -10.64
N ALA A 297 -15.02 -22.88 -9.51
CA ALA A 297 -14.15 -23.79 -8.75
C ALA A 297 -14.93 -24.82 -7.91
N ALA A 298 -16.18 -24.52 -7.54
CA ALA A 298 -17.03 -25.42 -6.76
C ALA A 298 -17.43 -26.72 -7.49
N GLY A 299 -17.17 -26.81 -8.80
CA GLY A 299 -17.49 -28.00 -9.62
C GLY A 299 -16.28 -28.80 -10.09
N ARG A 300 -15.05 -28.40 -9.76
CA ARG A 300 -13.86 -29.21 -10.08
C ARG A 300 -13.53 -30.10 -8.89
N PRO A 301 -13.73 -31.43 -8.96
CA PRO A 301 -13.18 -32.33 -7.95
C PRO A 301 -11.68 -32.04 -7.84
N ALA A 302 -11.18 -31.93 -6.61
CA ALA A 302 -9.77 -31.65 -6.37
C ALA A 302 -8.95 -32.67 -7.17
N ALA A 303 -8.01 -32.22 -8.00
CA ALA A 303 -7.29 -33.04 -8.97
C ALA A 303 -6.38 -34.15 -8.36
N GLY A 304 -6.51 -34.43 -7.06
CA GLY A 304 -5.89 -35.55 -6.35
C GLY A 304 -6.88 -36.51 -5.69
N ALA A 305 -8.19 -36.25 -5.73
CA ALA A 305 -9.21 -37.22 -5.32
C ALA A 305 -9.62 -38.07 -6.53
N LEU A 306 -8.65 -38.78 -7.11
CA LEU A 306 -8.96 -40.08 -7.68
C LEU A 306 -9.38 -40.94 -6.49
N VAL A 307 -10.65 -40.83 -6.09
CA VAL A 307 -11.28 -41.95 -5.41
C VAL A 307 -11.11 -43.09 -6.40
N PRO A 308 -10.28 -44.11 -6.12
CA PRO A 308 -10.22 -45.27 -6.99
C PRO A 308 -11.67 -45.74 -7.13
N GLN A 309 -12.23 -45.65 -8.33
CA GLN A 309 -13.47 -46.37 -8.58
C GLN A 309 -13.15 -47.82 -8.21
N PRO A 310 -13.85 -48.43 -7.23
CA PRO A 310 -13.61 -49.82 -6.91
C PRO A 310 -13.80 -50.60 -8.21
N ALA A 311 -12.71 -51.19 -8.69
CA ALA A 311 -12.71 -52.02 -9.88
C ALA A 311 -13.68 -53.18 -9.63
N GLY A 312 -14.75 -53.24 -10.41
CA GLY A 312 -15.63 -54.40 -10.49
C GLY A 312 -16.60 -54.56 -9.33
N ARG A 313 -17.75 -53.87 -9.40
CA ARG A 313 -19.00 -54.51 -9.01
C ARG A 313 -19.69 -54.94 -10.29
N VAL A 314 -19.50 -56.21 -10.64
CA VAL A 314 -20.29 -56.88 -11.67
C VAL A 314 -21.73 -56.88 -11.16
N ASP A 315 -22.64 -56.31 -11.96
CA ASP A 315 -24.07 -56.30 -11.69
C ASP A 315 -24.58 -57.74 -11.66
N ALA A 316 -24.71 -58.30 -10.46
CA ALA A 316 -25.52 -59.49 -10.24
C ALA A 316 -26.99 -59.07 -10.20
N ALA A 317 -27.78 -59.69 -11.08
CA ALA A 317 -29.22 -59.52 -11.17
C ALA A 317 -29.91 -59.71 -9.79
N PRO A 318 -30.97 -58.94 -9.49
CA PRO A 318 -31.67 -59.06 -8.22
C PRO A 318 -32.45 -60.38 -8.15
N PRO A 319 -32.34 -61.17 -7.07
CA PRO A 319 -33.29 -62.24 -6.82
C PRO A 319 -34.64 -61.62 -6.41
N ALA A 320 -35.70 -62.09 -7.06
CA ALA A 320 -37.06 -61.80 -6.67
C ALA A 320 -37.37 -62.49 -5.32
N GLY A 321 -37.92 -61.71 -4.39
CA GLY A 321 -38.64 -62.23 -3.22
C GLY A 321 -37.86 -62.20 -1.91
N GLY A 322 -38.39 -61.50 -0.91
CA GLY A 322 -37.93 -61.61 0.47
C GLY A 322 -38.28 -60.40 1.32
N SER A 323 -39.33 -60.55 2.12
CA SER A 323 -39.82 -59.66 3.17
C SER A 323 -38.75 -59.16 4.16
N ALA A 324 -38.89 -57.90 4.56
CA ALA A 324 -38.32 -57.29 5.79
C ALA A 324 -38.78 -58.03 7.07
N PRO A 325 -38.33 -57.69 8.31
CA PRO A 325 -37.46 -56.58 8.73
C PRO A 325 -36.37 -56.97 9.76
N ALA A 326 -35.38 -56.10 10.00
CA ALA A 326 -34.68 -56.05 11.28
C ALA A 326 -34.02 -54.69 11.50
N ASP A 327 -34.29 -54.14 12.68
CA ASP A 327 -33.72 -52.94 13.26
C ASP A 327 -32.18 -52.95 13.23
N VAL A 328 -31.58 -51.93 12.63
CA VAL A 328 -30.15 -51.64 12.77
C VAL A 328 -30.02 -50.29 13.47
N ALA A 329 -29.48 -50.37 14.68
CA ALA A 329 -29.14 -49.24 15.53
C ALA A 329 -28.18 -48.26 14.83
N PRO A 330 -28.26 -46.94 15.11
CA PRO A 330 -27.34 -45.98 14.54
C PRO A 330 -25.94 -46.17 15.16
N ALA A 331 -24.98 -46.58 14.32
CA ALA A 331 -23.57 -46.57 14.65
C ALA A 331 -23.10 -45.13 14.89
N GLY A 332 -22.39 -44.94 16.00
CA GLY A 332 -21.91 -43.67 16.50
C GLY A 332 -20.99 -42.94 15.52
N ASP A 333 -21.29 -41.65 15.39
CA ASP A 333 -20.48 -40.59 14.83
C ASP A 333 -19.09 -40.55 15.48
N CYS A 334 -18.04 -40.67 14.67
CA CYS A 334 -16.64 -40.63 15.09
C CYS A 334 -15.78 -39.82 14.12
N THR A 335 -16.25 -38.65 13.65
CA THR A 335 -15.32 -37.69 13.03
C THR A 335 -15.75 -36.24 13.27
N ARG A 336 -15.48 -35.75 14.50
CA ARG A 336 -15.28 -34.32 14.71
C ARG A 336 -14.21 -34.10 15.78
N PRO A 337 -13.00 -33.66 15.43
CA PRO A 337 -12.12 -33.07 16.41
C PRO A 337 -12.66 -31.67 16.73
N GLY A 338 -12.98 -31.46 18.00
CA GLY A 338 -13.26 -30.15 18.54
C GLY A 338 -12.07 -29.22 18.34
N ARG A 339 -12.35 -28.05 17.76
CA ARG A 339 -11.79 -26.73 18.06
C ARG A 339 -12.43 -25.69 17.13
#